data_AF-A0AAV0EEG3-F1
#
_entry.id   AF-A0AAV0EEG3-F1
#
_cell.length_a   1.000
_cell.length_b   1.000
_cell.length_c   1.000
_cell.angle_alpha   90.00
_cell.angle_beta   90.00
_cell.angle_gamma   90.00
#
_symmetry.space_group_name_H-M   'P 1'
#
loop_
_entity.id
_entity.type
_entity.pdbx_description
1 polymer ?
#
loop_
_entity_poly.entity_id
_entity_poly.type
_entity_poly.pdbx_seq_one_letter_code
_entity_poly.pdbx_strand_id
1 'polypeptide(L)'
;MTWRKDSALRDGLDEKMDLVGGYYDAGDNVKYSFPMAFTTTMLAWSVLEYGKDMGNDELPHALEAIRWSTDFLLKATNKQNVVIAMVGDPIADHNCWERPEDMDTPRTVYQVNETSPGSEVSAEIAAALAAASLALKSSDPVYSSSLLQRALQVFEFADKFRASYNNSCPAVCPFYCDFSGYQDELLWGAAWLHKATNDAQYWDYVKENINKIWTAGSLFGWDAKHAGINVLASQYVLNGEGSKDTIPFIPNADALVCAVLPDSPTKTEQFTPGGLLYQKGLMGNMQRPISLSFLLLTYGRYLESSKRTIQCGDNVYPSSKLIEFAKSQNERSASSNCAIVCVPDR
;
A
#
# COMPACT_ATOMS: atom_id res chain seq x y z
N MET A 1 -6.32 -19.72 -13.91
CA MET A 1 -5.92 -19.09 -15.20
C MET A 1 -5.10 -20.09 -16.00
N THR A 2 -5.55 -20.54 -17.19
CA THR A 2 -4.87 -21.61 -17.97
C THR A 2 -3.81 -21.11 -18.96
N TRP A 3 -3.75 -19.80 -19.20
CA TRP A 3 -2.82 -19.19 -20.17
C TRP A 3 -1.48 -18.78 -19.56
N ARG A 4 -1.37 -18.71 -18.23
CA ARG A 4 -0.11 -18.52 -17.48
C ARG A 4 0.58 -19.85 -17.26
N LYS A 5 1.91 -19.85 -17.31
CA LYS A 5 2.78 -21.00 -17.06
C LYS A 5 3.96 -20.57 -16.18
N ASP A 6 4.82 -21.54 -15.85
CA ASP A 6 6.02 -21.29 -15.05
C ASP A 6 6.98 -20.33 -15.78
N SER A 7 7.43 -19.30 -15.06
CA SER A 7 8.38 -18.29 -15.54
C SER A 7 9.37 -17.92 -14.43
N ALA A 8 10.47 -17.29 -14.80
CA ALA A 8 11.42 -16.72 -13.83
C ALA A 8 11.96 -17.70 -12.79
N LEU A 9 12.11 -18.96 -13.18
CA LEU A 9 12.56 -20.06 -12.32
C LEU A 9 14.04 -19.98 -11.91
N ARG A 10 14.77 -18.96 -12.39
CA ARG A 10 16.18 -18.72 -12.09
C ARG A 10 16.42 -17.42 -11.31
N ASP A 11 15.36 -16.72 -10.91
CA ASP A 11 15.47 -15.47 -10.17
C ASP A 11 16.26 -15.68 -8.88
N GLY A 12 17.32 -14.88 -8.70
CA GLY A 12 18.18 -14.93 -7.52
C GLY A 12 19.37 -15.91 -7.60
N LEU A 13 19.47 -16.74 -8.64
CA LEU A 13 20.49 -17.79 -8.72
C LEU A 13 21.92 -17.23 -8.60
N ASP A 14 22.20 -16.12 -9.29
CA ASP A 14 23.52 -15.47 -9.29
C ASP A 14 23.90 -14.93 -7.90
N GLU A 15 22.90 -14.54 -7.09
CA GLU A 15 23.05 -14.05 -5.71
C GLU A 15 22.97 -15.16 -4.65
N LYS A 16 22.90 -16.42 -5.10
CA LYS A 16 22.69 -17.62 -4.26
C LYS A 16 21.43 -17.49 -3.40
N MET A 17 20.35 -16.98 -3.99
CA MET A 17 19.03 -16.83 -3.39
C MET A 17 17.99 -17.52 -4.25
N ASP A 18 16.92 -18.02 -3.63
CA ASP A 18 15.69 -18.36 -4.34
C ASP A 18 14.80 -17.12 -4.29
N LEU A 19 14.61 -16.47 -5.44
CA LEU A 19 13.69 -15.33 -5.61
C LEU A 19 12.56 -15.66 -6.61
N VAL A 20 12.28 -16.95 -6.81
CA VAL A 20 11.13 -17.42 -7.58
C VAL A 20 9.83 -17.13 -6.82
N GLY A 21 8.78 -16.74 -7.55
CA GLY A 21 7.48 -16.31 -7.00
C GLY A 21 7.29 -14.80 -7.06
N GLY A 22 6.34 -14.28 -6.28
CA GLY A 22 5.99 -12.86 -6.29
C GLY A 22 5.19 -12.46 -7.52
N TYR A 23 4.88 -11.17 -7.61
CA TYR A 23 4.13 -10.59 -8.72
C TYR A 23 5.05 -9.85 -9.70
N TYR A 24 4.76 -9.97 -10.99
CA TYR A 24 5.18 -8.97 -11.95
C TYR A 24 4.35 -7.71 -11.72
N ASP A 25 4.96 -6.55 -11.91
CA ASP A 25 4.39 -5.28 -11.46
C ASP A 25 3.20 -4.82 -12.31
N ALA A 26 3.36 -4.78 -13.64
CA ALA A 26 2.34 -4.26 -14.53
C ALA A 26 2.16 -5.15 -15.78
N GLY A 27 2.49 -4.61 -16.95
CA GLY A 27 2.54 -5.36 -18.23
C GLY A 27 3.94 -5.85 -18.58
N ASP A 28 4.91 -5.59 -17.70
CA ASP A 28 6.31 -5.96 -17.80
C ASP A 28 6.59 -7.24 -16.96
N ASN A 29 7.83 -7.76 -17.00
CA ASN A 29 8.22 -8.93 -16.21
C ASN A 29 9.19 -8.57 -15.07
N VAL A 30 9.29 -7.30 -14.70
CA VAL A 30 10.07 -6.85 -13.56
C VAL A 30 9.29 -7.06 -12.26
N LYS A 31 10.00 -7.46 -11.20
CA LYS A 31 9.43 -7.55 -9.84
C LYS A 31 9.93 -6.37 -9.02
N TYR A 32 9.09 -5.37 -8.81
CA TYR A 32 9.39 -4.23 -7.95
C TYR A 32 8.84 -4.47 -6.54
N SER A 33 9.72 -4.58 -5.54
CA SER A 33 9.29 -4.92 -4.17
C SER A 33 8.48 -3.81 -3.51
N PHE A 34 8.73 -2.54 -3.84
CA PHE A 34 8.04 -1.40 -3.21
C PHE A 34 6.53 -1.35 -3.53
N PRO A 35 6.10 -1.28 -4.80
CA PRO A 35 4.67 -1.35 -5.15
C PRO A 35 4.04 -2.72 -4.85
N MET A 36 4.80 -3.83 -4.92
CA MET A 36 4.32 -5.15 -4.52
C MET A 36 3.99 -5.20 -3.02
N ALA A 37 4.87 -4.66 -2.17
CA ALA A 37 4.64 -4.57 -0.74
C ALA A 37 3.41 -3.70 -0.44
N PHE A 38 3.29 -2.51 -1.04
CA PHE A 38 2.10 -1.67 -0.89
C PHE A 38 0.81 -2.39 -1.28
N THR A 39 0.81 -3.08 -2.42
CA THR A 39 -0.34 -3.90 -2.88
C THR A 39 -0.70 -4.96 -1.86
N THR A 40 0.31 -5.61 -1.27
CA THR A 40 0.13 -6.65 -0.24
C THR A 40 -0.46 -6.07 1.03
N THR A 41 0.04 -4.92 1.49
CA THR A 41 -0.52 -4.19 2.64
C THR A 41 -1.99 -3.86 2.41
N MET A 42 -2.34 -3.36 1.22
CA MET A 42 -3.72 -3.00 0.87
C MET A 42 -4.67 -4.20 0.77
N LEU A 43 -4.22 -5.32 0.19
CA LEU A 43 -4.99 -6.56 0.15
C LEU A 43 -5.23 -7.09 1.57
N ALA A 44 -4.19 -7.12 2.40
CA ALA A 44 -4.31 -7.55 3.79
C ALA A 44 -5.23 -6.62 4.60
N TRP A 45 -5.12 -5.30 4.43
CA TRP A 45 -6.03 -4.35 5.08
C TRP A 45 -7.47 -4.56 4.63
N SER A 46 -7.70 -4.81 3.34
CA SER A 46 -9.03 -5.11 2.80
C SER A 46 -9.64 -6.35 3.42
N VAL A 47 -8.86 -7.43 3.61
CA VAL A 47 -9.32 -8.63 4.31
C VAL A 47 -9.62 -8.35 5.78
N LEU A 48 -8.81 -7.55 6.46
CA LEU A 48 -9.03 -7.22 7.87
C LEU A 48 -10.30 -6.41 8.10
N GLU A 49 -10.61 -5.46 7.22
CA GLU A 49 -11.82 -4.65 7.32
C GLU A 49 -13.03 -5.43 6.79
N TYR A 50 -12.95 -5.99 5.57
CA TYR A 50 -14.10 -6.47 4.80
C TYR A 50 -14.13 -7.98 4.58
N GLY A 51 -13.22 -8.76 5.16
CA GLY A 51 -13.14 -10.21 4.92
C GLY A 51 -14.42 -10.97 5.23
N LYS A 52 -15.23 -10.48 6.18
CA LYS A 52 -16.56 -11.05 6.47
C LYS A 52 -17.59 -10.83 5.36
N ASP A 53 -17.41 -9.78 4.56
CA ASP A 53 -18.30 -9.38 3.47
C ASP A 53 -17.86 -9.96 2.11
N MET A 54 -16.64 -10.51 2.01
CA MET A 54 -16.09 -11.11 0.78
C MET A 54 -16.77 -12.44 0.40
N GLY A 55 -17.51 -13.06 1.33
CA GLY A 55 -18.12 -14.38 1.11
C GLY A 55 -17.11 -15.53 1.20
N ASN A 56 -17.64 -16.76 1.18
CA ASN A 56 -16.83 -17.96 1.41
C ASN A 56 -15.95 -18.35 0.22
N ASP A 57 -16.28 -17.88 -0.99
CA ASP A 57 -15.58 -18.25 -2.22
C ASP A 57 -14.41 -17.30 -2.53
N GLU A 58 -14.59 -15.98 -2.32
CA GLU A 58 -13.55 -14.99 -2.66
C GLU A 58 -12.51 -14.77 -1.53
N LEU A 59 -12.90 -14.93 -0.27
CA LEU A 59 -11.96 -14.76 0.85
C LEU A 59 -10.73 -15.70 0.74
N PRO A 60 -10.88 -17.01 0.44
CA PRO A 60 -9.74 -17.88 0.21
C PRO A 60 -8.81 -17.39 -0.90
N HIS A 61 -9.36 -16.89 -2.01
CA HIS A 61 -8.56 -16.33 -3.11
C HIS A 61 -7.81 -15.07 -2.71
N ALA A 62 -8.42 -14.19 -1.92
CA ALA A 62 -7.74 -13.01 -1.37
C ALA A 62 -6.58 -13.39 -0.44
N LEU A 63 -6.79 -14.40 0.43
CA LEU A 63 -5.74 -14.91 1.32
C LEU A 63 -4.60 -15.60 0.55
N GLU A 64 -4.92 -16.33 -0.52
CA GLU A 64 -3.92 -16.94 -1.42
C GLU A 64 -3.12 -15.85 -2.14
N ALA A 65 -3.77 -14.80 -2.62
CA ALA A 65 -3.10 -13.68 -3.28
C ALA A 65 -2.12 -12.95 -2.35
N ILE A 66 -2.51 -12.74 -1.08
CA ILE A 66 -1.64 -12.19 -0.04
C ILE A 66 -0.45 -13.13 0.20
N ARG A 67 -0.71 -14.43 0.39
CA ARG A 67 0.32 -15.44 0.64
C ARG A 67 1.36 -15.50 -0.48
N TRP A 68 0.93 -15.46 -1.74
CA TRP A 68 1.83 -15.49 -2.90
C TRP A 68 2.84 -14.35 -2.88
N SER A 69 2.40 -13.15 -2.49
CA SER A 69 3.30 -12.01 -2.32
C SER A 69 4.20 -12.18 -1.10
N THR A 70 3.65 -12.55 0.06
CA THR A 70 4.43 -12.64 1.29
C THR A 70 5.48 -13.75 1.25
N ASP A 71 5.22 -14.84 0.51
CA ASP A 71 6.24 -15.89 0.27
C ASP A 71 7.46 -15.30 -0.46
N PHE A 72 7.24 -14.43 -1.45
CA PHE A 72 8.32 -13.71 -2.10
C PHE A 72 8.97 -12.68 -1.18
N LEU A 73 8.20 -11.89 -0.43
CA LEU A 73 8.76 -10.87 0.48
C LEU A 73 9.60 -11.50 1.60
N LEU A 74 9.24 -12.68 2.09
CA LEU A 74 10.06 -13.46 3.04
C LEU A 74 11.40 -13.88 2.42
N LYS A 75 11.40 -14.32 1.15
CA LYS A 75 12.63 -14.64 0.40
C LYS A 75 13.48 -13.39 0.15
N ALA A 76 12.86 -12.32 -0.31
CA ALA A 76 13.47 -11.01 -0.61
C ALA A 76 14.10 -10.33 0.61
N THR A 77 13.71 -10.73 1.82
CA THR A 77 14.26 -10.19 3.07
C THR A 77 14.97 -11.24 3.91
N ASN A 78 15.24 -12.44 3.36
CA ASN A 78 15.70 -13.58 4.15
C ASN A 78 17.08 -13.36 4.78
N LYS A 79 17.99 -12.68 4.08
CA LYS A 79 19.33 -12.33 4.58
C LYS A 79 19.22 -11.14 5.55
N GLN A 80 19.92 -11.21 6.68
CA GLN A 80 19.91 -10.13 7.67
C GLN A 80 20.44 -8.83 7.05
N ASN A 81 19.73 -7.72 7.30
CA ASN A 81 20.06 -6.37 6.83
C ASN A 81 20.26 -6.25 5.31
N VAL A 82 19.59 -7.13 4.55
CA VAL A 82 19.54 -7.09 3.08
C VAL A 82 18.09 -7.21 2.66
N VAL A 83 17.66 -6.28 1.81
CA VAL A 83 16.31 -6.27 1.23
C VAL A 83 16.45 -6.21 -0.29
N ILE A 84 15.82 -7.14 -0.99
CA ILE A 84 15.76 -7.12 -2.46
C ILE A 84 14.71 -6.09 -2.88
N ALA A 85 15.16 -5.04 -3.56
CA ALA A 85 14.32 -3.94 -4.03
C ALA A 85 13.69 -4.24 -5.40
N MET A 86 14.42 -4.95 -6.28
CA MET A 86 13.97 -5.24 -7.63
C MET A 86 14.62 -6.52 -8.19
N VAL A 87 13.90 -7.28 -9.01
CA VAL A 87 14.45 -8.40 -9.80
C VAL A 87 14.04 -8.25 -11.26
N GLY A 88 15.02 -8.20 -12.16
CA GLY A 88 14.82 -7.83 -13.57
C GLY A 88 15.57 -6.54 -13.91
N ASP A 89 16.33 -6.52 -15.00
CA ASP A 89 16.80 -5.25 -15.57
C ASP A 89 15.63 -4.57 -16.27
N PRO A 90 15.18 -3.40 -15.80
CA PRO A 90 13.93 -2.82 -16.28
C PRO A 90 14.05 -2.26 -17.69
N ILE A 91 15.24 -1.82 -18.10
CA ILE A 91 15.45 -1.27 -19.44
C ILE A 91 15.48 -2.40 -20.46
N ALA A 92 16.16 -3.51 -20.15
CA ALA A 92 16.17 -4.68 -21.03
C ALA A 92 14.78 -5.31 -21.14
N ASP A 93 14.07 -5.46 -20.02
CA ASP A 93 12.70 -5.98 -19.98
C ASP A 93 11.74 -5.13 -20.82
N HIS A 94 11.75 -3.80 -20.65
CA HIS A 94 10.83 -2.91 -21.39
C HIS A 94 11.17 -2.75 -22.87
N ASN A 95 12.40 -3.08 -23.28
CA ASN A 95 12.79 -3.13 -24.69
C ASN A 95 12.33 -4.43 -25.38
N CYS A 96 11.77 -5.40 -24.64
CA CYS A 96 11.28 -6.66 -25.17
C CYS A 96 9.77 -6.80 -24.94
N TRP A 97 9.02 -7.19 -25.97
CA TRP A 97 7.61 -7.56 -25.83
C TRP A 97 7.45 -9.06 -25.96
N GLU A 98 7.36 -9.74 -24.83
CA GLU A 98 7.34 -11.19 -24.79
C GLU A 98 6.50 -11.75 -23.64
N ARG A 99 6.21 -13.05 -23.73
CA ARG A 99 5.56 -13.76 -22.63
C ARG A 99 6.59 -13.99 -21.52
N PRO A 100 6.20 -13.92 -20.24
CA PRO A 100 7.12 -14.18 -19.13
C PRO A 100 7.78 -15.56 -19.21
N GLU A 101 7.14 -16.54 -19.85
CA GLU A 101 7.66 -17.90 -19.96
C GLU A 101 8.73 -18.08 -21.05
N ASP A 102 8.83 -17.12 -21.97
CA ASP A 102 9.85 -17.11 -23.01
C ASP A 102 11.01 -16.16 -22.70
N MET A 103 10.93 -15.42 -21.59
CA MET A 103 11.83 -14.31 -21.30
C MET A 103 13.31 -14.71 -21.31
N ASP A 104 14.11 -13.94 -22.05
CA ASP A 104 15.56 -14.10 -22.17
C ASP A 104 16.35 -12.86 -21.72
N THR A 105 15.65 -11.84 -21.22
CA THR A 105 16.25 -10.61 -20.67
C THR A 105 16.98 -10.86 -19.35
N PRO A 106 18.03 -10.06 -19.03
CA PRO A 106 18.74 -10.18 -17.77
C PRO A 106 17.84 -9.99 -16.55
N ARG A 107 17.94 -10.91 -15.59
CA ARG A 107 17.17 -10.90 -14.33
C ARG A 107 17.99 -10.51 -13.13
N THR A 108 18.70 -9.40 -13.29
CA THR A 108 19.58 -8.80 -12.27
C THR A 108 18.80 -8.58 -10.97
N VAL A 109 19.44 -8.91 -9.85
CA VAL A 109 18.91 -8.66 -8.51
C VAL A 109 19.48 -7.35 -8.00
N TYR A 110 18.59 -6.42 -7.63
CA TYR A 110 18.96 -5.16 -7.02
C TYR A 110 18.53 -5.15 -5.56
N GLN A 111 19.43 -4.74 -4.68
CA GLN A 111 19.23 -4.83 -3.24
C GLN A 111 19.65 -3.54 -2.53
N VAL A 112 19.07 -3.33 -1.35
CA VAL A 112 19.50 -2.35 -0.36
C VAL A 112 20.07 -3.07 0.86
N ASN A 113 21.00 -2.43 1.56
CA ASN A 113 21.71 -2.99 2.71
C ASN A 113 22.24 -1.87 3.64
N GLU A 114 23.02 -2.22 4.66
CA GLU A 114 23.55 -1.28 5.65
C GLU A 114 24.36 -0.11 5.05
N THR A 115 25.08 -0.36 3.94
CA THR A 115 25.91 0.66 3.27
C THR A 115 25.18 1.41 2.16
N SER A 116 24.08 0.85 1.67
CA SER A 116 23.23 1.43 0.63
C SER A 116 21.77 1.18 1.02
N PRO A 117 21.23 1.93 2.00
CA PRO A 117 19.92 1.63 2.58
C PRO A 117 18.74 2.10 1.73
N GLY A 118 17.56 1.57 2.04
CA GLY A 118 16.29 1.96 1.43
C GLY A 118 15.17 1.81 2.45
N SER A 119 14.93 2.86 3.23
CA SER A 119 13.99 2.84 4.35
C SER A 119 12.55 2.68 3.90
N GLU A 120 12.14 3.33 2.83
CA GLU A 120 10.80 3.31 2.25
C GLU A 120 10.39 1.90 1.82
N VAL A 121 11.17 1.25 0.94
CA VAL A 121 10.89 -0.11 0.48
C VAL A 121 10.92 -1.11 1.63
N SER A 122 11.84 -0.94 2.57
CA SER A 122 11.98 -1.84 3.71
C SER A 122 10.81 -1.69 4.69
N ALA A 123 10.42 -0.46 5.02
CA ALA A 123 9.32 -0.20 5.94
C ALA A 123 7.95 -0.55 5.33
N GLU A 124 7.76 -0.40 4.01
CA GLU A 124 6.56 -0.91 3.34
C GLU A 124 6.51 -2.44 3.32
N ILE A 125 7.64 -3.14 3.12
CA ILE A 125 7.69 -4.60 3.27
C ILE A 125 7.34 -5.01 4.71
N ALA A 126 7.85 -4.29 5.71
CA ALA A 126 7.49 -4.54 7.10
C ALA A 126 5.98 -4.33 7.35
N ALA A 127 5.39 -3.25 6.80
CA ALA A 127 3.95 -3.01 6.86
C ALA A 127 3.15 -4.16 6.21
N ALA A 128 3.56 -4.61 5.02
CA ALA A 128 2.93 -5.70 4.29
C ALA A 128 2.94 -7.01 5.09
N LEU A 129 4.12 -7.39 5.62
CA LEU A 129 4.27 -8.60 6.42
C LEU A 129 3.48 -8.52 7.74
N ALA A 130 3.47 -7.35 8.40
CA ALA A 130 2.69 -7.13 9.62
C ALA A 130 1.18 -7.21 9.36
N ALA A 131 0.67 -6.52 8.34
CA ALA A 131 -0.74 -6.57 7.95
C ALA A 131 -1.16 -8.00 7.54
N ALA A 132 -0.36 -8.67 6.73
CA ALA A 132 -0.62 -10.04 6.29
C ALA A 132 -0.58 -11.04 7.45
N SER A 133 0.29 -10.83 8.45
CA SER A 133 0.32 -11.67 9.66
C SER A 133 -1.04 -11.69 10.36
N LEU A 134 -1.74 -10.55 10.40
CA LEU A 134 -3.07 -10.45 10.99
C LEU A 134 -4.13 -11.12 10.10
N ALA A 135 -4.09 -10.87 8.79
CA ALA A 135 -5.06 -11.40 7.84
C ALA A 135 -5.01 -12.95 7.74
N LEU A 136 -3.81 -13.53 7.82
CA LEU A 136 -3.59 -14.98 7.72
C LEU A 136 -3.60 -15.70 9.08
N LYS A 137 -3.76 -14.98 10.20
CA LYS A 137 -3.64 -15.56 11.55
C LYS A 137 -4.59 -16.72 11.83
N SER A 138 -5.83 -16.61 11.36
CA SER A 138 -6.86 -17.62 11.60
C SER A 138 -6.69 -18.86 10.72
N SER A 139 -6.16 -18.71 9.50
CA SER A 139 -5.98 -19.81 8.55
C SER A 139 -4.63 -20.52 8.73
N ASP A 140 -3.57 -19.81 9.08
CA ASP A 140 -2.23 -20.35 9.31
C ASP A 140 -1.46 -19.54 10.38
N PRO A 141 -1.62 -19.88 11.68
CA PRO A 141 -0.99 -19.16 12.77
C PRO A 141 0.54 -19.30 12.80
N VAL A 142 1.10 -20.39 12.26
CA VAL A 142 2.54 -20.61 12.20
C VAL A 142 3.16 -19.67 11.18
N TYR A 143 2.60 -19.62 9.97
CA TYR A 143 3.05 -18.70 8.94
C TYR A 143 2.85 -17.24 9.36
N SER A 144 1.69 -16.91 9.96
CA SER A 144 1.43 -15.59 10.57
C SER A 144 2.55 -15.17 11.53
N SER A 145 3.02 -16.08 12.39
CA SER A 145 4.10 -15.79 13.34
C SER A 145 5.44 -15.53 12.63
N SER A 146 5.75 -16.28 11.56
CA SER A 146 6.93 -16.05 10.73
C SER A 146 6.89 -14.70 10.01
N LEU A 147 5.72 -14.31 9.48
CA LEU A 147 5.52 -13.00 8.86
C LEU A 147 5.78 -11.87 9.85
N LEU A 148 5.16 -11.95 11.04
CA LEU A 148 5.32 -10.92 12.07
C LEU A 148 6.78 -10.82 12.55
N GLN A 149 7.44 -11.95 12.78
CA GLN A 149 8.85 -11.96 13.17
C GLN A 149 9.73 -11.27 12.13
N ARG A 150 9.51 -11.55 10.83
CA ARG A 150 10.26 -10.89 9.76
C ARG A 150 9.91 -9.41 9.66
N ALA A 151 8.65 -9.03 9.81
CA ALA A 151 8.21 -7.64 9.79
C ALA A 151 8.98 -6.78 10.81
N LEU A 152 9.14 -7.30 12.05
CA LEU A 152 9.90 -6.63 13.11
C LEU A 152 11.37 -6.41 12.71
N GLN A 153 12.03 -7.44 12.16
CA GLN A 153 13.43 -7.38 11.75
C GLN A 153 13.65 -6.41 10.58
N VAL A 154 12.76 -6.43 9.58
CA VAL A 154 12.86 -5.57 8.41
C VAL A 154 12.58 -4.11 8.78
N PHE A 155 11.64 -3.85 9.70
CA PHE A 155 11.40 -2.51 10.21
C PHE A 155 12.58 -1.97 11.01
N GLU A 156 13.20 -2.80 11.87
CA GLU A 156 14.42 -2.41 12.60
C GLU A 156 15.53 -1.99 11.62
N PHE A 157 15.74 -2.75 10.54
CA PHE A 157 16.68 -2.38 9.48
C PHE A 157 16.31 -1.04 8.83
N ALA A 158 15.04 -0.87 8.43
CA ALA A 158 14.55 0.34 7.78
C ALA A 158 14.76 1.60 8.63
N ASP A 159 14.51 1.48 9.94
CA ASP A 159 14.59 2.60 10.88
C ASP A 159 16.03 2.92 11.32
N LYS A 160 16.87 1.89 11.44
CA LYS A 160 18.26 2.02 11.86
C LYS A 160 19.15 2.61 10.78
N PHE A 161 18.95 2.21 9.53
CA PHE A 161 19.75 2.66 8.39
C PHE A 161 18.90 3.55 7.48
N ARG A 162 18.78 4.83 7.83
CA ARG A 162 17.87 5.76 7.15
C ARG A 162 18.46 6.39 5.89
N ALA A 163 17.96 5.99 4.72
CA ALA A 163 18.16 6.68 3.45
C ALA A 163 17.12 6.26 2.43
N SER A 164 16.88 7.11 1.43
CA SER A 164 16.08 6.73 0.27
C SER A 164 16.86 5.78 -0.65
N TYR A 165 16.18 4.74 -1.14
CA TYR A 165 16.70 3.82 -2.13
C TYR A 165 16.92 4.45 -3.50
N ASN A 166 16.41 5.66 -3.77
CA ASN A 166 16.74 6.41 -4.97
C ASN A 166 18.25 6.63 -5.09
N ASN A 167 18.92 6.81 -3.96
CA ASN A 167 20.36 7.01 -3.90
C ASN A 167 21.13 5.68 -3.91
N SER A 168 20.60 4.68 -3.20
CA SER A 168 21.26 3.39 -2.96
C SER A 168 21.10 2.40 -4.11
N CYS A 169 19.99 2.49 -4.82
CA CYS A 169 19.56 1.58 -5.87
C CYS A 169 18.96 2.37 -7.04
N PRO A 170 19.75 3.22 -7.74
CA PRO A 170 19.24 4.17 -8.73
C PRO A 170 18.51 3.50 -9.92
N ALA A 171 18.71 2.20 -10.15
CA ALA A 171 18.04 1.44 -11.20
C ALA A 171 16.51 1.33 -11.02
N VAL A 172 15.97 1.61 -9.81
CA VAL A 172 14.51 1.68 -9.59
C VAL A 172 13.88 2.91 -10.23
N CYS A 173 14.69 3.94 -10.50
CA CYS A 173 14.29 5.14 -11.23
C CYS A 173 14.53 5.00 -12.73
N PRO A 174 13.64 5.55 -13.59
CA PRO A 174 12.55 6.48 -13.27
C PRO A 174 11.20 5.81 -12.96
N PHE A 175 11.17 4.50 -12.70
CA PHE A 175 9.93 3.72 -12.60
C PHE A 175 9.19 3.92 -11.28
N TYR A 176 9.84 3.56 -10.17
CA TYR A 176 9.27 3.62 -8.82
C TYR A 176 10.11 4.48 -7.89
N CYS A 177 10.50 5.69 -8.31
CA CYS A 177 11.27 6.57 -7.42
C CYS A 177 10.48 6.94 -6.16
N ASP A 178 11.17 7.05 -5.03
CA ASP A 178 10.64 7.67 -3.81
C ASP A 178 10.52 9.19 -4.01
N PHE A 179 9.29 9.71 -4.03
CA PHE A 179 9.04 11.15 -4.14
C PHE A 179 8.50 11.76 -2.84
N SER A 180 7.82 10.98 -2.00
CA SER A 180 7.29 11.44 -0.70
C SER A 180 8.33 11.47 0.41
N GLY A 181 9.44 10.74 0.24
CA GLY A 181 10.42 10.47 1.29
C GLY A 181 10.02 9.24 2.10
N TYR A 182 10.97 8.66 2.83
CA TYR A 182 10.75 7.43 3.61
C TYR A 182 10.03 7.61 4.96
N GLN A 183 9.75 8.86 5.36
CA GLN A 183 9.23 9.16 6.70
C GLN A 183 7.81 8.63 6.88
N ASP A 184 6.98 8.68 5.85
CA ASP A 184 5.63 8.13 5.91
C ASP A 184 5.64 6.60 5.90
N GLU A 185 6.55 5.91 5.22
CA GLU A 185 6.66 4.44 5.32
C GLU A 185 7.10 4.01 6.72
N LEU A 186 8.01 4.74 7.37
CA LEU A 186 8.40 4.44 8.76
C LEU A 186 7.21 4.59 9.71
N LEU A 187 6.39 5.63 9.54
CA LEU A 187 5.16 5.80 10.33
C LEU A 187 4.12 4.73 10.01
N TRP A 188 3.97 4.38 8.74
CA TRP A 188 3.05 3.37 8.25
C TRP A 188 3.40 1.97 8.76
N GLY A 189 4.66 1.57 8.62
CA GLY A 189 5.21 0.32 9.15
C GLY A 189 5.04 0.23 10.66
N ALA A 190 5.36 1.29 11.40
CA ALA A 190 5.15 1.32 12.84
C ALA A 190 3.66 1.20 13.21
N ALA A 191 2.75 1.88 12.50
CA ALA A 191 1.31 1.77 12.76
C ALA A 191 0.77 0.34 12.54
N TRP A 192 1.26 -0.36 11.53
CA TRP A 192 0.93 -1.77 11.30
C TRP A 192 1.54 -2.72 12.31
N LEU A 193 2.80 -2.50 12.69
CA LEU A 193 3.45 -3.29 13.74
C LEU A 193 2.75 -3.10 15.09
N HIS A 194 2.33 -1.88 15.42
CA HIS A 194 1.48 -1.64 16.59
C HIS A 194 0.19 -2.46 16.49
N LYS A 195 -0.51 -2.44 15.34
CA LYS A 195 -1.71 -3.27 15.12
C LYS A 195 -1.47 -4.75 15.39
N ALA A 196 -0.33 -5.25 14.92
CA ALA A 196 -0.05 -6.68 14.91
C ALA A 196 0.46 -7.19 16.26
N THR A 197 1.15 -6.33 17.02
CA THR A 197 1.83 -6.71 18.27
C THR A 197 1.12 -6.21 19.52
N ASN A 198 0.34 -5.14 19.42
CA ASN A 198 -0.14 -4.33 20.54
C ASN A 198 1.01 -3.76 21.41
N ASP A 199 2.22 -3.63 20.86
CA ASP A 199 3.36 -3.06 21.57
C ASP A 199 3.30 -1.53 21.51
N ALA A 200 3.34 -0.89 22.68
CA ALA A 200 3.25 0.55 22.83
C ALA A 200 4.42 1.29 22.18
N GLN A 201 5.60 0.66 22.04
CA GLN A 201 6.78 1.32 21.45
C GLN A 201 6.51 1.82 20.02
N TYR A 202 5.75 1.04 19.24
CA TYR A 202 5.41 1.40 17.86
C TYR A 202 4.38 2.52 17.80
N TRP A 203 3.43 2.55 18.75
CA TRP A 203 2.49 3.66 18.84
C TRP A 203 3.16 4.95 19.30
N ASP A 204 4.07 4.87 20.27
CA ASP A 204 4.89 6.01 20.70
C ASP A 204 5.73 6.54 19.54
N TYR A 205 6.37 5.66 18.77
CA TYR A 205 7.07 6.03 17.54
C TYR A 205 6.17 6.82 16.58
N VAL A 206 4.95 6.33 16.33
CA VAL A 206 3.99 7.00 15.43
C VAL A 206 3.61 8.40 15.95
N LYS A 207 3.31 8.53 17.24
CA LYS A 207 2.96 9.83 17.88
C LYS A 207 4.11 10.83 17.84
N GLU A 208 5.34 10.39 18.09
CA GLU A 208 6.50 11.27 18.15
C GLU A 208 6.92 11.78 16.77
N ASN A 209 6.61 11.01 15.71
CA ASN A 209 7.08 11.30 14.36
C ASN A 209 6.00 11.86 13.43
N ILE A 210 4.70 11.80 13.77
CA ILE A 210 3.61 12.25 12.88
C ILE A 210 3.73 13.71 12.42
N ASN A 211 4.26 14.60 13.27
CA ASN A 211 4.44 16.02 12.93
C ASN A 211 5.60 16.27 11.94
N LYS A 212 6.39 15.24 11.62
CA LYS A 212 7.52 15.33 10.68
C LYS A 212 7.09 15.12 9.22
N ILE A 213 5.91 14.55 9.00
CA ILE A 213 5.33 14.40 7.66
C ILE A 213 4.28 15.48 7.42
N TRP A 214 4.08 15.86 6.16
CA TRP A 214 3.09 16.88 5.83
C TRP A 214 1.68 16.31 6.00
N THR A 215 0.95 16.77 7.02
CA THR A 215 -0.29 16.14 7.49
C THR A 215 -1.54 16.45 6.67
N ALA A 216 -1.49 17.43 5.76
CA ALA A 216 -2.67 17.91 5.06
C ALA A 216 -2.67 17.42 3.60
N GLY A 217 -3.44 16.38 3.31
CA GLY A 217 -3.67 15.98 1.94
C GLY A 217 -4.35 14.62 1.76
N SER A 218 -4.64 14.36 0.51
CA SER A 218 -5.21 13.13 -0.06
C SER A 218 -4.14 12.24 -0.69
N LEU A 219 -2.87 12.40 -0.28
CA LEU A 219 -1.76 11.61 -0.80
C LEU A 219 -1.85 10.19 -0.24
N PHE A 220 -2.12 9.25 -1.14
CA PHE A 220 -2.17 7.83 -0.83
C PHE A 220 -1.91 6.97 -2.07
N GLY A 221 -0.90 6.11 -2.00
CA GLY A 221 -0.49 5.22 -3.07
C GLY A 221 0.76 4.44 -2.69
N TRP A 222 1.39 3.81 -3.67
CA TRP A 222 2.62 3.04 -3.46
C TRP A 222 3.79 3.90 -2.96
N ASP A 223 3.80 5.19 -3.32
CA ASP A 223 4.81 6.17 -2.88
C ASP A 223 4.39 6.78 -1.54
N ALA A 224 3.24 7.47 -1.46
CA ALA A 224 2.82 8.21 -0.27
C ALA A 224 1.77 7.49 0.61
N LYS A 225 1.95 7.47 1.94
CA LYS A 225 1.14 6.72 2.94
C LYS A 225 0.36 7.65 3.87
N HIS A 226 0.54 8.97 3.70
CA HIS A 226 0.02 10.06 4.52
C HIS A 226 -1.47 9.92 4.90
N ALA A 227 -2.37 9.81 3.93
CA ALA A 227 -3.80 9.69 4.23
C ALA A 227 -4.14 8.35 4.91
N GLY A 228 -3.45 7.27 4.51
CA GLY A 228 -3.60 5.93 5.08
C GLY A 228 -3.24 5.87 6.56
N ILE A 229 -2.13 6.49 6.96
CA ILE A 229 -1.69 6.58 8.37
C ILE A 229 -2.78 7.24 9.23
N ASN A 230 -3.33 8.37 8.79
CA ASN A 230 -4.34 9.10 9.55
C ASN A 230 -5.64 8.29 9.70
N VAL A 231 -6.08 7.60 8.65
CA VAL A 231 -7.25 6.72 8.71
C VAL A 231 -6.98 5.52 9.63
N LEU A 232 -5.88 4.80 9.42
CA LEU A 232 -5.50 3.63 10.23
C LEU A 232 -5.38 3.99 11.72
N ALA A 233 -4.64 5.06 12.02
CA ALA A 233 -4.39 5.51 13.39
C ALA A 233 -5.67 6.01 14.09
N SER A 234 -6.62 6.59 13.34
CA SER A 234 -7.90 7.05 13.89
C SER A 234 -8.70 5.93 14.53
N GLN A 235 -8.59 4.68 14.04
CA GLN A 235 -9.26 3.53 14.65
C GLN A 235 -8.87 3.37 16.13
N TYR A 236 -7.58 3.41 16.45
CA TYR A 236 -7.08 3.24 17.81
C TYR A 236 -7.52 4.38 18.74
N VAL A 237 -7.44 5.62 18.24
CA VAL A 237 -7.85 6.81 19.01
C VAL A 237 -9.34 6.74 19.32
N LEU A 238 -10.17 6.35 18.35
CA LEU A 238 -11.62 6.24 18.53
C LEU A 238 -12.03 5.11 19.48
N ASN A 239 -11.26 4.02 19.53
CA ASN A 239 -11.47 2.92 20.47
C ASN A 239 -11.06 3.24 21.92
N GLY A 240 -10.51 4.44 22.18
CA GLY A 240 -10.12 4.87 23.52
C GLY A 240 -8.76 4.33 23.98
N GLU A 241 -8.00 3.72 23.06
CA GLU A 241 -6.65 3.20 23.32
C GLU A 241 -5.56 4.28 23.12
N GLY A 242 -5.97 5.51 22.76
CA GLY A 242 -5.11 6.69 22.67
C GLY A 242 -5.68 7.88 23.46
N SER A 243 -4.80 8.75 23.96
CA SER A 243 -5.21 10.04 24.53
C SER A 243 -5.98 10.85 23.49
N LYS A 244 -7.25 11.18 23.78
CA LYS A 244 -8.18 11.83 22.84
C LYS A 244 -7.78 13.24 22.42
N ASP A 245 -6.88 13.88 23.16
CA ASP A 245 -6.81 15.35 23.17
C ASP A 245 -5.60 15.98 22.45
N THR A 246 -4.69 15.20 21.83
CA THR A 246 -3.42 15.79 21.33
C THR A 246 -2.84 15.25 20.02
N ILE A 247 -3.51 14.35 19.29
CA ILE A 247 -2.89 13.71 18.11
C ILE A 247 -3.68 13.99 16.83
N PRO A 248 -3.05 14.43 15.72
CA PRO A 248 -3.76 15.00 14.58
C PRO A 248 -4.45 13.96 13.69
N PHE A 249 -4.49 12.67 14.05
CA PHE A 249 -5.01 11.59 13.19
C PHE A 249 -6.48 11.79 12.80
N ILE A 250 -7.37 11.99 13.80
CA ILE A 250 -8.79 12.23 13.55
C ILE A 250 -9.00 13.53 12.77
N PRO A 251 -8.44 14.70 13.18
CA PRO A 251 -8.53 15.92 12.41
C PRO A 251 -8.04 15.79 10.96
N ASN A 252 -6.94 15.06 10.73
CA ASN A 252 -6.39 14.86 9.38
C ASN A 252 -7.25 13.90 8.55
N ALA A 253 -7.82 12.86 9.16
CA ALA A 253 -8.77 11.96 8.48
C ALA A 253 -10.07 12.69 8.13
N ASP A 254 -10.56 13.58 9.02
CA ASP A 254 -11.68 14.47 8.73
C ASP A 254 -11.32 15.44 7.59
N ALA A 255 -10.12 16.03 7.60
CA ALA A 255 -9.63 16.91 6.54
C ALA A 255 -9.51 16.19 5.18
N LEU A 256 -9.08 14.92 5.16
CA LEU A 256 -9.09 14.07 3.95
C LEU A 256 -10.51 13.99 3.36
N VAL A 257 -11.51 13.69 4.19
CA VAL A 257 -12.90 13.59 3.74
C VAL A 257 -13.37 14.94 3.19
N CYS A 258 -13.06 16.02 3.89
CA CYS A 258 -13.40 17.37 3.42
C CYS A 258 -12.70 17.75 2.12
N ALA A 259 -11.47 17.28 1.89
CA ALA A 259 -10.72 17.52 0.67
C ALA A 259 -11.30 16.75 -0.53
N VAL A 260 -11.87 15.56 -0.29
CA VAL A 260 -12.31 14.62 -1.32
C VAL A 260 -13.81 14.73 -1.65
N LEU A 261 -14.68 15.11 -0.72
CA LEU A 261 -16.12 15.17 -1.03
C LEU A 261 -16.46 16.33 -1.99
N PRO A 262 -17.29 16.07 -3.04
CA PRO A 262 -17.53 17.02 -4.12
C PRO A 262 -18.26 18.30 -3.68
N ASP A 263 -19.13 18.17 -2.67
CA ASP A 263 -19.96 19.24 -2.12
C ASP A 263 -19.33 19.89 -0.87
N SER A 264 -18.10 19.48 -0.51
CA SER A 264 -17.38 20.07 0.61
C SER A 264 -16.90 21.49 0.29
N PRO A 265 -17.10 22.47 1.19
CA PRO A 265 -16.63 23.84 0.97
C PRO A 265 -15.10 23.96 0.99
N THR A 266 -14.40 22.98 1.56
CA THR A 266 -12.94 22.92 1.64
C THR A 266 -12.33 21.86 0.72
N LYS A 267 -13.09 21.43 -0.31
CA LYS A 267 -12.62 20.49 -1.32
C LYS A 267 -11.37 20.98 -2.02
N THR A 268 -10.39 20.09 -2.17
CA THR A 268 -9.17 20.35 -2.95
C THR A 268 -9.02 19.39 -4.12
N GLU A 269 -9.67 18.22 -4.09
CA GLU A 269 -9.64 17.28 -5.21
C GLU A 269 -10.43 17.77 -6.42
N GLN A 270 -9.95 17.39 -7.60
CA GLN A 270 -10.60 17.69 -8.86
C GLN A 270 -11.37 16.47 -9.38
N PHE A 271 -12.29 16.74 -10.29
CA PHE A 271 -13.18 15.74 -10.84
C PHE A 271 -13.27 15.89 -12.35
N THR A 272 -13.38 14.77 -13.05
CA THR A 272 -13.80 14.79 -14.46
C THR A 272 -15.23 15.32 -14.56
N PRO A 273 -15.69 15.74 -15.76
CA PRO A 273 -17.08 16.11 -15.97
C PRO A 273 -18.07 14.98 -15.58
N GLY A 274 -17.64 13.72 -15.64
CA GLY A 274 -18.41 12.56 -15.20
C GLY A 274 -18.41 12.31 -13.68
N GLY A 275 -17.68 13.10 -12.90
CA GLY A 275 -17.61 12.99 -11.44
C GLY A 275 -16.60 11.98 -10.91
N LEU A 276 -15.66 11.50 -11.74
CA LEU A 276 -14.56 10.64 -11.30
C LEU A 276 -13.46 11.52 -10.68
N LEU A 277 -12.91 11.12 -9.53
CA LEU A 277 -11.72 11.78 -8.94
C LEU A 277 -10.57 11.79 -9.94
N TYR A 278 -9.98 12.97 -10.11
CA TYR A 278 -8.91 13.20 -11.06
C TYR A 278 -7.91 14.21 -10.49
N GLN A 279 -6.63 14.01 -10.75
CA GLN A 279 -5.59 14.99 -10.44
C GLN A 279 -4.83 15.35 -11.70
N LYS A 280 -4.85 16.65 -12.05
CA LYS A 280 -4.13 17.16 -13.21
C LYS A 280 -2.61 17.04 -12.99
N GLY A 281 -1.91 16.38 -13.89
CA GLY A 281 -0.44 16.35 -13.94
C GLY A 281 0.24 15.13 -13.29
N LEU A 282 -0.50 14.29 -12.56
CA LEU A 282 -0.07 12.93 -12.25
C LEU A 282 -0.61 11.99 -13.34
N MET A 283 0.08 10.88 -13.60
CA MET A 283 -0.40 9.88 -14.56
C MET A 283 -1.76 9.37 -14.07
N GLY A 284 -2.83 9.87 -14.70
CA GLY A 284 -4.22 9.71 -14.26
C GLY A 284 -4.67 8.26 -14.43
N ASN A 285 -4.31 7.42 -13.47
CA ASN A 285 -4.74 6.03 -13.40
C ASN A 285 -5.88 5.88 -12.39
N MET A 286 -6.57 4.74 -12.48
CA MET A 286 -7.69 4.42 -11.60
C MET A 286 -7.25 4.09 -10.16
N GLN A 287 -5.94 4.03 -9.86
CA GLN A 287 -5.49 3.67 -8.52
C GLN A 287 -5.92 4.71 -7.49
N ARG A 288 -5.82 6.01 -7.81
CA ARG A 288 -6.20 7.10 -6.90
C ARG A 288 -7.69 7.12 -6.53
N PRO A 289 -8.65 7.13 -7.48
CA PRO A 289 -10.07 7.08 -7.13
C PRO A 289 -10.41 5.85 -6.27
N ILE A 290 -9.82 4.69 -6.58
CA ILE A 290 -10.08 3.44 -5.85
C ILE A 290 -9.45 3.44 -4.46
N SER A 291 -8.18 3.86 -4.33
CA SER A 291 -7.48 3.87 -3.03
C SER A 291 -8.10 4.86 -2.05
N LEU A 292 -8.51 6.05 -2.52
CA LEU A 292 -9.23 7.01 -1.68
C LEU A 292 -10.63 6.52 -1.34
N SER A 293 -11.33 5.87 -2.26
CA SER A 293 -12.64 5.26 -1.97
C SER A 293 -12.53 4.19 -0.89
N PHE A 294 -11.48 3.37 -0.91
CA PHE A 294 -11.19 2.41 0.16
C PHE A 294 -11.01 3.12 1.51
N LEU A 295 -10.18 4.17 1.57
CA LEU A 295 -9.95 4.93 2.81
C LEU A 295 -11.25 5.55 3.35
N LEU A 296 -12.11 6.09 2.47
CA LEU A 296 -13.40 6.66 2.85
C LEU A 296 -14.37 5.62 3.39
N LEU A 297 -14.43 4.42 2.78
CA LEU A 297 -15.25 3.32 3.29
C LEU A 297 -14.77 2.88 4.67
N THR A 298 -13.47 2.72 4.84
CA THR A 298 -12.86 2.27 6.09
C THR A 298 -13.06 3.29 7.20
N TYR A 299 -12.82 4.58 6.91
CA TYR A 299 -13.07 5.64 7.88
C TYR A 299 -14.57 5.80 8.19
N GLY A 300 -15.44 5.61 7.18
CA GLY A 300 -16.90 5.59 7.37
C GLY A 300 -17.36 4.56 8.41
N ARG A 301 -16.76 3.37 8.42
CA ARG A 301 -17.03 2.35 9.46
C ARG A 301 -16.58 2.78 10.85
N TYR A 302 -15.44 3.46 10.96
CA TYR A 302 -14.95 3.95 12.26
C TYR A 302 -15.84 5.08 12.80
N LEU A 303 -16.38 5.93 11.93
CA LEU A 303 -17.36 6.94 12.30
C LEU A 303 -18.67 6.31 12.78
N GLU A 304 -19.14 5.27 12.10
CA GLU A 304 -20.36 4.56 12.50
C GLU A 304 -20.20 3.88 13.87
N SER A 305 -19.08 3.18 14.09
CA SER A 305 -18.81 2.52 15.38
C SER A 305 -18.67 3.52 16.54
N SER A 306 -18.09 4.69 16.28
CA SER A 306 -17.89 5.76 17.26
C SER A 306 -19.05 6.78 17.32
N LYS A 307 -20.10 6.61 16.49
CA LYS A 307 -21.24 7.53 16.37
C LYS A 307 -20.84 9.00 16.09
N ARG A 308 -19.79 9.19 15.29
CA ARG A 308 -19.27 10.51 14.91
C ARG A 308 -19.76 10.95 13.53
N THR A 309 -19.76 12.26 13.32
CA THR A 309 -19.92 12.91 12.02
C THR A 309 -18.72 13.82 11.75
N ILE A 310 -18.53 14.21 10.49
CA ILE A 310 -17.43 15.08 10.08
C ILE A 310 -17.96 16.49 9.80
N GLN A 311 -17.27 17.50 10.31
CA GLN A 311 -17.56 18.91 10.04
C GLN A 311 -16.57 19.43 8.97
N CYS A 312 -17.09 19.91 7.84
CA CYS A 312 -16.31 20.58 6.80
C CYS A 312 -16.88 21.98 6.59
N GLY A 313 -16.28 23.01 7.20
CA GLY A 313 -16.86 24.36 7.22
C GLY A 313 -18.24 24.34 7.88
N ASP A 314 -19.27 24.78 7.17
CA ASP A 314 -20.66 24.77 7.65
C ASP A 314 -21.40 23.44 7.37
N ASN A 315 -20.79 22.52 6.59
CA ASN A 315 -21.42 21.25 6.21
C ASN A 315 -21.07 20.13 7.18
N VAL A 316 -22.06 19.27 7.48
CA VAL A 316 -21.90 18.06 8.29
C VAL A 316 -22.10 16.82 7.41
N TYR A 317 -21.14 15.90 7.44
CA TYR A 317 -21.19 14.66 6.68
C TYR A 317 -21.29 13.43 7.61
N PRO A 318 -22.34 12.60 7.47
CA PRO A 318 -22.42 11.29 8.11
C PRO A 318 -21.61 10.24 7.34
N SER A 319 -21.33 9.10 7.98
CA SER A 319 -20.66 7.95 7.35
C SER A 319 -21.33 7.48 6.05
N SER A 320 -22.65 7.57 5.96
CA SER A 320 -23.41 7.20 4.77
C SER A 320 -23.03 8.01 3.52
N LYS A 321 -22.59 9.28 3.69
CA LYS A 321 -22.12 10.10 2.57
C LYS A 321 -20.76 9.66 2.02
N LEU A 322 -19.88 9.16 2.90
CA LEU A 322 -18.59 8.59 2.47
C LEU A 322 -18.84 7.30 1.67
N ILE A 323 -19.77 6.46 2.13
CA ILE A 323 -20.16 5.21 1.44
C ILE A 323 -20.79 5.50 0.09
N GLU A 324 -21.74 6.44 0.01
CA GLU A 324 -22.39 6.86 -1.24
C GLU A 324 -21.35 7.36 -2.26
N PHE A 325 -20.42 8.21 -1.81
CA PHE A 325 -19.39 8.73 -2.68
C PHE A 325 -18.42 7.64 -3.15
N ALA A 326 -17.92 6.78 -2.27
CA ALA A 326 -17.03 5.67 -2.64
C ALA A 326 -17.71 4.69 -3.63
N LYS A 327 -18.99 4.36 -3.43
CA LYS A 327 -19.78 3.59 -4.39
C LYS A 327 -19.81 4.25 -5.76
N SER A 328 -20.06 5.56 -5.80
CA SER A 328 -20.11 6.30 -7.06
C SER A 328 -18.76 6.31 -7.81
N GLN A 329 -17.62 6.30 -7.11
CA GLN A 329 -16.31 6.17 -7.74
C GLN A 329 -16.10 4.76 -8.32
N ASN A 330 -16.47 3.71 -7.57
CA ASN A 330 -16.39 2.33 -8.04
C ASN A 330 -17.30 2.07 -9.24
N GLU A 331 -18.53 2.56 -9.22
CA GLU A 331 -19.47 2.46 -10.34
C GLU A 331 -18.93 3.16 -11.58
N ARG A 332 -18.37 4.37 -11.45
CA ARG A 332 -17.73 5.07 -12.57
C ARG A 332 -16.51 4.32 -13.11
N SER A 333 -15.79 3.62 -12.23
CA SER A 333 -14.62 2.80 -12.60
C SER A 333 -15.02 1.52 -13.34
N ALA A 334 -16.17 0.93 -12.98
CA ALA A 334 -16.69 -0.29 -13.58
C ALA A 334 -17.56 -0.03 -14.82
N SER A 335 -18.20 1.14 -14.89
CA SER A 335 -19.09 1.51 -15.98
C SER A 335 -18.30 2.04 -17.16
N SER A 336 -18.49 1.44 -18.33
CA SER A 336 -18.04 1.93 -19.64
C SER A 336 -18.73 3.24 -20.10
N ASN A 337 -19.35 3.99 -19.18
CA ASN A 337 -20.19 5.16 -19.48
C ASN A 337 -19.43 6.50 -19.64
N CYS A 338 -18.09 6.47 -19.67
CA CYS A 338 -17.33 7.43 -20.44
C CYS A 338 -16.67 6.67 -21.58
N ALA A 339 -16.94 7.05 -22.83
CA ALA A 339 -16.28 6.50 -24.00
C ALA A 339 -14.75 6.71 -23.91
N ILE A 340 -14.07 5.78 -23.27
CA ILE A 340 -12.72 5.33 -23.65
C ILE A 340 -12.95 3.92 -24.20
N VAL A 341 -13.80 3.83 -25.23
CA VAL A 341 -13.73 2.70 -26.13
C VAL A 341 -12.43 2.91 -26.88
N CYS A 342 -11.50 1.97 -26.74
CA CYS A 342 -10.44 1.76 -27.73
C CYS A 342 -11.12 1.57 -29.09
N VAL A 343 -11.33 2.67 -29.80
CA VAL A 343 -11.52 2.66 -31.24
C VAL A 343 -10.11 2.74 -31.79
N PRO A 344 -9.56 1.67 -32.38
CA PRO A 344 -8.36 1.82 -33.18
C PRO A 344 -8.77 2.65 -34.39
N ASP A 345 -8.19 3.85 -34.54
CA ASP A 345 -8.21 4.53 -35.83
C ASP A 345 -7.60 3.57 -36.86
N ARG A 346 -8.40 3.23 -37.87
CA ARG A 346 -7.96 2.51 -39.07
C ARG A 346 -7.25 3.44 -40.04
#